data_AF-A0A938NBS6-F1
#
_entry.id   AF-A0A938NBS6-F1
#
_cell.length_a   1.000
_cell.length_b   1.000
_cell.length_c   1.000
_cell.angle_alpha   90.00
_cell.angle_beta   90.00
_cell.angle_gamma   90.00
#
_symmetry.space_group_name_H-M   'P 1'
#
loop_
_entity.id
_entity.type
_entity.pdbx_description
1 polymer ?
#
loop_
_entity_poly.entity_id
_entity_poly.type
_entity_poly.pdbx_seq_one_letter_code
_entity_poly.pdbx_strand_id
1 'polypeptide(L)'
;MPTWKLTIVEGPAEPSRDFPLDQDRTLVIGRAAEADLRLSSNNVSRRHAALTWAPAREGHSGHWRLRDLGSTAGTLVNGAPLQPHSEVRIEPEDRLEIKPYILQVVGDQETRLGEHAARVSEDDADGRVQAATVAKPDALAQSFLLQLLAAGERMTAALTDEQVARSAVSALVHATGFTNVGFLRPGAREGYIDVLASEGEIRDAKGNLLVSRSLLRRSREHVCVFSGEANTAATLNASLQYLDVQQAVSVPVIHSGTFYGWMYLDCRGQRGATHLDEAVSYASALGHFAALALANLARMRMQLRMDMEQREMFGGTMRALIAAIDAKDPYTRGHSDRVSMFSALLARKAGLGDHFIETARTCGLVHDIGKIGVPEAVLRKPSRLEEDEFAFIKQHPDVGHAILMGIPQLREVLPGVRQHHERWDGKGYPFALGGDQISILGRVVGIADAFDAMTSARFYRPARQVQEVLDEVARCAGTHFDPELARVFAAIPVAELAPLVAPPVSPTDPAAVLKKPA
;
A
#
# COMPACT_ATOMS: atom_id res chain seq x y z
N MET A 1 -7.11 40.37 -6.60
CA MET A 1 -6.08 40.81 -5.65
C MET A 1 -5.70 39.58 -4.84
N PRO A 2 -4.43 39.17 -4.77
CA PRO A 2 -4.07 37.95 -4.06
C PRO A 2 -4.38 38.12 -2.57
N THR A 3 -5.21 37.25 -2.01
CA THR A 3 -5.72 37.39 -0.63
C THR A 3 -5.03 36.40 0.30
N TRP A 4 -3.93 36.82 0.92
CA TRP A 4 -3.27 36.02 1.96
C TRP A 4 -4.03 36.13 3.28
N LYS A 5 -3.97 35.08 4.11
CA LYS A 5 -4.54 35.08 5.46
C LYS A 5 -3.64 34.31 6.43
N LEU A 6 -3.77 34.62 7.72
CA LEU A 6 -3.23 33.82 8.82
C LEU A 6 -4.35 32.97 9.42
N THR A 7 -4.12 31.68 9.54
CA THR A 7 -5.06 30.73 10.15
C THR A 7 -4.48 30.15 11.44
N ILE A 8 -5.20 30.25 12.56
CA ILE A 8 -4.82 29.55 13.81
C ILE A 8 -5.08 28.06 13.62
N VAL A 9 -4.01 27.27 13.54
CA VAL A 9 -4.06 25.81 13.40
C VAL A 9 -4.06 25.09 14.75
N GLU A 10 -3.44 25.70 15.76
CA GLU A 10 -3.40 25.15 17.12
C GLU A 10 -3.40 26.27 18.17
N GLY A 11 -4.07 26.07 19.30
CA GLY A 11 -4.13 27.02 20.41
C GLY A 11 -5.49 27.05 21.13
N PRO A 12 -5.60 27.81 22.24
CA PRO A 12 -6.85 28.07 22.95
C PRO A 12 -7.99 28.55 22.04
N ALA A 13 -9.24 28.30 22.43
CA ALA A 13 -10.40 28.67 21.63
C ALA A 13 -10.53 30.20 21.48
N GLU A 14 -10.29 30.69 20.26
CA GLU A 14 -10.48 32.09 19.87
C GLU A 14 -11.75 32.27 19.02
N PRO A 15 -12.41 33.45 19.06
CA PRO A 15 -13.65 33.71 18.33
C PRO A 15 -13.51 33.73 16.80
N SER A 16 -12.31 33.95 16.26
CA SER A 16 -11.99 33.78 14.84
C SER A 16 -10.70 32.97 14.68
N ARG A 17 -10.67 32.08 13.68
CA ARG A 17 -9.48 31.31 13.33
C ARG A 17 -8.76 31.82 12.09
N ASP A 18 -9.42 32.62 11.25
CA ASP A 18 -8.85 33.16 10.02
C ASP A 18 -8.75 34.69 10.09
N PHE A 19 -7.59 35.22 9.72
CA PHE A 19 -7.26 36.64 9.78
C PHE A 19 -6.70 37.09 8.43
N PRO A 20 -7.46 37.86 7.62
CA PRO A 20 -7.00 38.31 6.31
C PRO A 20 -5.83 39.28 6.45
N LEU A 21 -4.82 39.11 5.59
CA LEU A 21 -3.68 40.02 5.49
C LEU A 21 -4.00 41.11 4.45
N ASP A 22 -3.78 42.36 4.85
CA ASP A 22 -4.10 43.55 4.05
C ASP A 22 -2.83 44.34 3.76
N GLN A 23 -2.47 44.40 2.47
CA GLN A 23 -1.20 44.96 1.99
C GLN A 23 -1.02 46.45 2.32
N ASP A 24 -2.10 47.17 2.61
CA ASP A 24 -2.06 48.61 2.89
C ASP A 24 -1.88 48.94 4.38
N ARG A 25 -1.82 47.93 5.26
CA ARG A 25 -1.66 48.14 6.71
C ARG A 25 -0.71 47.14 7.37
N THR A 26 -0.12 47.56 8.48
CA THR A 26 0.64 46.67 9.37
C THR A 26 -0.34 45.90 10.25
N LEU A 27 -0.28 44.57 10.24
CA LEU A 27 -1.08 43.72 11.13
C LEU A 27 -0.30 43.43 12.40
N VAL A 28 -0.81 43.83 13.56
CA VAL A 28 -0.19 43.58 14.86
C VAL A 28 -0.81 42.36 15.55
N ILE A 29 0.03 41.41 15.95
CA ILE A 29 -0.34 40.23 16.72
C ILE A 29 -0.03 40.50 18.20
N GLY A 30 -0.97 40.26 19.11
CA GLY A 30 -0.72 40.45 20.54
C GLY A 30 -1.93 40.19 21.44
N ARG A 31 -1.76 40.36 22.76
CA ARG A 31 -2.83 40.17 23.74
C ARG A 31 -3.70 41.41 24.00
N ALA A 32 -3.21 42.59 23.61
CA ALA A 32 -3.89 43.85 23.87
C ALA A 32 -5.19 44.00 23.05
N ALA A 33 -6.09 44.88 23.50
CA ALA A 33 -7.38 45.08 22.82
C ALA A 33 -7.21 45.78 21.46
N GLU A 34 -6.11 46.51 21.30
CA GLU A 34 -5.70 47.24 20.10
C GLU A 34 -4.91 46.38 19.08
N ALA A 35 -4.70 45.08 19.32
CA ALA A 35 -4.06 44.18 18.35
C ALA A 35 -5.06 43.70 17.30
N ASP A 36 -4.64 43.69 16.02
CA ASP A 36 -5.46 43.22 14.90
C ASP A 36 -5.73 41.71 14.99
N LEU A 37 -4.73 40.94 15.40
CA LEU A 37 -4.87 39.51 15.75
C LEU A 37 -4.68 39.35 17.25
N ARG A 38 -5.80 39.23 17.94
CA ARG A 38 -5.83 39.12 19.40
C ARG A 38 -5.69 37.67 19.84
N LEU A 39 -4.65 37.39 20.62
CA LEU A 39 -4.39 36.09 21.24
C LEU A 39 -4.53 36.20 22.76
N SER A 40 -5.43 35.42 23.37
CA SER A 40 -5.85 35.61 24.77
C SER A 40 -4.86 35.12 25.84
N SER A 41 -3.88 34.28 25.48
CA SER A 41 -2.93 33.68 26.44
C SER A 41 -1.96 34.68 27.08
N ASN A 42 -1.72 34.55 28.39
CA ASN A 42 -0.76 35.36 29.15
C ASN A 42 0.70 35.22 28.68
N ASN A 43 1.04 34.15 27.95
CA ASN A 43 2.36 33.97 27.34
C ASN A 43 2.57 34.86 26.09
N VAL A 44 1.50 35.47 25.58
CA VAL A 44 1.56 36.42 24.48
C VAL A 44 1.70 37.85 25.04
N SER A 45 2.80 38.52 24.68
CA SER A 45 3.04 39.93 24.97
C SER A 45 1.92 40.83 24.42
N ARG A 46 1.71 42.00 25.04
CA ARG A 46 0.67 42.97 24.64
C ARG A 46 0.75 43.32 23.15
N ARG A 47 1.95 43.57 22.64
CA ARG A 47 2.32 43.61 21.22
C ARG A 47 3.43 42.59 21.02
N HIS A 48 3.15 41.49 20.34
CA HIS A 48 4.06 40.34 20.26
C HIS A 48 4.86 40.38 18.96
N ALA A 49 4.17 40.47 17.82
CA ALA A 49 4.78 40.51 16.51
C ALA A 49 3.97 41.41 15.57
N ALA A 50 4.55 41.81 14.45
CA ALA A 50 3.86 42.56 13.41
C ALA A 50 4.16 41.98 12.02
N LEU A 51 3.13 41.86 11.18
CA LEU A 51 3.28 41.58 9.76
C LEU A 51 3.13 42.87 8.95
N THR A 52 4.06 43.08 8.03
CA THR A 52 4.08 44.23 7.13
C THR A 52 4.25 43.78 5.69
N TRP A 53 3.54 44.40 4.76
CA TRP A 53 3.76 44.20 3.34
C TRP A 53 4.92 45.08 2.88
N ALA A 54 5.87 44.48 2.17
CA ALA A 54 6.91 45.19 1.44
C ALA A 54 6.51 45.25 -0.03
N PRO A 55 6.17 46.44 -0.58
CA PRO A 55 5.84 46.57 -1.99
C PRO A 55 7.08 46.26 -2.84
N ALA A 56 6.85 45.66 -4.00
CA ALA A 56 7.91 45.36 -4.94
C ALA A 56 8.54 46.63 -5.50
N ARG A 57 9.85 46.56 -5.81
CA ARG A 57 10.50 47.45 -6.77
C ARG A 57 10.25 46.92 -8.18
N GLU A 58 10.29 47.79 -9.19
CA GLU A 58 9.93 47.49 -10.59
C GLU A 58 10.38 46.08 -11.02
N GLY A 59 9.41 45.26 -11.43
CA GLY A 59 9.63 43.89 -11.92
C GLY A 59 9.41 42.74 -10.92
N HIS A 60 9.24 43.01 -9.62
CA HIS A 60 9.09 41.97 -8.58
C HIS A 60 7.65 41.87 -8.05
N SER A 61 7.32 40.76 -7.37
CA SER A 61 6.11 40.65 -6.54
C SER A 61 6.45 41.08 -5.11
N GLY A 62 5.58 41.86 -4.45
CA GLY A 62 5.81 42.25 -3.05
C GLY A 62 5.80 41.02 -2.12
N HIS A 63 6.25 41.19 -0.89
CA HIS A 63 6.31 40.08 0.08
C HIS A 63 5.90 40.52 1.49
N TRP A 64 5.48 39.55 2.31
CA TRP A 64 5.18 39.78 3.72
C TRP A 64 6.43 39.63 4.58
N ARG A 65 6.58 40.50 5.57
CA ARG A 65 7.64 40.45 6.59
C ARG A 65 7.04 40.38 7.97
N LEU A 66 7.49 39.43 8.78
CA LEU A 66 7.19 39.33 10.20
C LEU A 66 8.32 39.87 11.04
N ARG A 67 7.97 40.72 11.98
CA ARG A 67 8.87 41.26 12.98
C ARG A 67 8.45 40.83 14.37
N ASP A 68 9.39 40.31 15.17
CA ASP A 68 9.18 40.17 16.61
C ASP A 68 9.30 41.56 17.27
N LEU A 69 8.31 41.98 18.07
CA LEU A 69 8.27 43.32 18.68
C LEU A 69 8.97 43.38 20.06
N GLY A 70 9.87 42.45 20.36
CA GLY A 70 10.51 42.30 21.67
C GLY A 70 9.65 41.45 22.60
N SER A 71 9.11 40.34 22.06
CA SER A 71 8.22 39.47 22.79
C SER A 71 8.95 38.77 23.94
N THR A 72 8.24 38.52 25.04
CA THR A 72 8.83 37.91 26.25
C THR A 72 9.00 36.39 26.10
N ALA A 73 8.16 35.75 25.29
CA ALA A 73 8.16 34.30 25.05
C ALA A 73 8.85 33.90 23.73
N GLY A 74 9.22 34.86 22.89
CA GLY A 74 9.79 34.65 21.57
C GLY A 74 8.75 34.25 20.52
N THR A 75 9.05 34.60 19.27
CA THR A 75 8.31 34.13 18.09
C THR A 75 9.14 33.07 17.38
N LEU A 76 8.55 31.93 17.02
CA LEU A 76 9.23 30.96 16.15
C LEU A 76 8.59 30.98 14.77
N VAL A 77 9.41 30.84 13.72
CA VAL A 77 8.95 30.64 12.34
C VAL A 77 9.49 29.30 11.87
N ASN A 78 8.60 28.37 11.52
CA ASN A 78 8.91 26.99 11.14
C ASN A 78 9.83 26.27 12.16
N GLY A 79 9.59 26.51 13.45
CA GLY A 79 10.37 25.94 14.55
C GLY A 79 11.72 26.62 14.85
N ALA A 80 12.10 27.68 14.12
CA ALA A 80 13.30 28.47 14.38
C ALA A 80 12.97 29.74 15.17
N PRO A 81 13.68 30.06 16.27
CA PRO A 81 13.44 31.28 17.03
C PRO A 81 13.87 32.51 16.25
N LEU A 82 12.96 33.47 16.12
CA LEU A 82 13.22 34.79 15.56
C LEU A 82 13.91 35.64 16.64
N GLN A 83 15.02 36.31 16.29
CA GLN A 83 15.71 37.20 17.22
C GLN A 83 14.81 38.40 17.58
N PRO A 84 14.80 38.88 18.83
CA PRO A 84 14.02 40.05 19.21
C PRO A 84 14.30 41.25 18.30
N HIS A 85 13.24 41.93 17.85
CA HIS A 85 13.30 43.09 16.93
C HIS A 85 13.80 42.81 15.51
N SER A 86 14.13 41.57 15.17
CA SER A 86 14.50 41.17 13.80
C SER A 86 13.28 40.92 12.92
N GLU A 87 13.47 41.04 11.61
CA GLU A 87 12.46 40.83 10.59
C GLU A 87 12.82 39.60 9.76
N VAL A 88 11.81 38.80 9.38
CA VAL A 88 11.95 37.66 8.48
C VAL A 88 10.86 37.73 7.42
N ARG A 89 11.20 37.35 6.18
CA ARG A 89 10.22 37.20 5.10
C ARG A 89 9.34 35.98 5.37
N ILE A 90 8.05 36.10 5.06
CA ILE A 90 7.05 35.05 5.20
C ILE A 90 6.49 34.67 3.84
N GLU A 91 6.40 33.36 3.60
CA GLU A 91 5.81 32.74 2.42
C GLU A 91 4.51 31.97 2.78
N PRO A 92 3.68 31.62 1.77
CA PRO A 92 2.57 30.70 1.99
C PRO A 92 3.07 29.38 2.57
N GLU A 93 2.31 28.79 3.48
CA GLU A 93 2.61 27.61 4.29
C GLU A 93 3.64 27.80 5.43
N ASP A 94 4.11 29.01 5.68
CA ASP A 94 4.94 29.27 6.86
C ASP A 94 4.13 29.15 8.16
N ARG A 95 4.74 28.48 9.14
CA ARG A 95 4.16 28.20 10.46
C ARG A 95 4.75 29.14 11.50
N LEU A 96 3.93 30.00 12.10
CA LEU A 96 4.34 30.94 13.15
C LEU A 96 3.91 30.39 14.52
N GLU A 97 4.87 30.12 15.39
CA GLU A 97 4.58 29.69 16.76
C GLU A 97 4.72 30.87 17.71
N ILE A 98 3.59 31.26 18.31
CA ILE A 98 3.48 32.24 19.38
C ILE A 98 2.79 31.50 20.53
N LYS A 99 3.58 30.76 21.32
CA LYS A 99 3.04 29.77 22.26
C LYS A 99 1.96 30.34 23.19
N PRO A 100 0.84 29.63 23.38
CA PRO A 100 0.54 28.27 22.93
C PRO A 100 -0.04 28.17 21.50
N TYR A 101 -0.06 29.26 20.73
CA TYR A 101 -0.66 29.30 19.41
C TYR A 101 0.32 28.95 18.31
N ILE A 102 -0.21 28.30 17.29
CA ILE A 102 0.44 28.04 16.02
C ILE A 102 -0.47 28.58 14.93
N LEU A 103 0.09 29.46 14.11
CA LEU A 103 -0.55 30.12 12.99
C LEU A 103 0.06 29.59 11.70
N GLN A 104 -0.75 29.36 10.68
CA GLN A 104 -0.33 28.97 9.34
C GLN A 104 -0.62 30.13 8.38
N VAL A 105 0.35 30.48 7.54
CA VAL A 105 0.16 31.46 6.48
C VAL A 105 -0.45 30.77 5.28
N VAL A 106 -1.58 31.25 4.80
CA VAL A 106 -2.29 30.69 3.65
C VAL A 106 -2.32 31.73 2.54
N GLY A 107 -1.74 31.40 1.38
CA GLY A 107 -1.71 32.24 0.17
C GLY A 107 -2.47 31.61 -0.99
N ASP A 108 -2.71 32.39 -2.06
CA ASP A 108 -3.36 31.89 -3.27
C ASP A 108 -2.42 30.90 -4.00
N GLN A 109 -2.80 29.63 -4.04
CA GLN A 109 -2.16 28.60 -4.86
C GLN A 109 -2.60 28.78 -6.32
N GLU A 110 -1.75 29.39 -7.16
CA GLU A 110 -1.95 29.31 -8.61
C GLU A 110 -1.59 27.89 -9.09
N THR A 111 -2.61 27.06 -9.29
CA THR A 111 -2.51 25.79 -9.99
C THR A 111 -2.08 26.04 -11.45
N ARG A 112 -0.81 25.76 -11.81
CA ARG A 112 -0.39 25.70 -13.21
C ARG A 112 0.13 24.31 -13.57
N LEU A 113 -0.72 23.56 -14.24
CA LEU A 113 -0.37 22.39 -15.04
C LEU A 113 0.53 22.81 -16.21
N GLY A 114 1.66 22.12 -16.38
CA GLY A 114 2.16 21.81 -17.73
C GLY A 114 3.12 22.77 -18.44
N GLU A 115 3.61 23.85 -17.84
CA GLU A 115 4.63 24.71 -18.45
C GLU A 115 5.72 25.08 -17.45
N HIS A 116 6.87 24.39 -17.49
CA HIS A 116 8.08 24.86 -16.83
C HIS A 116 8.68 26.04 -17.62
N ALA A 117 8.10 27.22 -17.43
CA ALA A 117 8.76 28.49 -17.69
C ALA A 117 8.83 29.23 -16.35
N ALA A 118 10.00 29.21 -15.69
CA ALA A 118 10.17 29.86 -14.39
C ALA A 118 11.45 30.71 -14.36
N ARG A 119 11.23 31.97 -13.99
CA ARG A 119 12.20 33.07 -13.92
C ARG A 119 13.27 32.82 -12.85
N VAL A 120 14.46 33.37 -13.08
CA VAL A 120 15.50 33.55 -12.06
C VAL A 120 14.91 34.43 -10.94
N SER A 121 14.82 33.90 -9.72
CA SER A 121 14.55 34.71 -8.53
C SER A 121 15.89 35.20 -7.99
N GLU A 122 16.33 36.36 -8.46
CA GLU A 122 17.35 37.17 -7.77
C GLU A 122 16.68 37.83 -6.56
N ASP A 123 16.46 37.08 -5.47
CA ASP A 123 16.03 37.72 -4.22
C ASP A 123 16.34 36.82 -3.01
N ASP A 124 17.64 36.63 -2.75
CA ASP A 124 18.16 36.39 -1.41
C ASP A 124 19.30 37.40 -1.25
N ALA A 125 19.19 38.33 -0.30
CA ALA A 125 20.16 39.40 -0.02
C ALA A 125 21.59 38.90 0.34
N ASP A 126 21.83 37.58 0.30
CA ASP A 126 23.08 36.90 0.64
C ASP A 126 23.70 36.05 -0.51
N GLY A 127 23.11 36.07 -1.72
CA GLY A 127 23.80 35.78 -3.00
C GLY A 127 24.46 34.41 -3.23
N ARG A 128 24.18 33.33 -2.48
CA ARG A 128 24.99 32.08 -2.55
C ARG A 128 24.28 30.76 -2.89
N VAL A 129 22.96 30.63 -2.72
CA VAL A 129 22.19 29.45 -3.16
C VAL A 129 21.12 29.92 -4.12
N GLN A 130 21.16 29.44 -5.36
CA GLN A 130 20.23 29.84 -6.41
C GLN A 130 19.32 28.66 -6.79
N ALA A 131 18.03 28.92 -6.94
CA ALA A 131 17.14 28.00 -7.64
C ALA A 131 17.51 28.06 -9.13
N ALA A 132 17.95 26.94 -9.70
CA ALA A 132 18.34 26.91 -11.10
C ALA A 132 17.16 26.48 -11.97
N THR A 133 16.88 27.26 -13.02
CA THR A 133 15.92 26.86 -14.06
C THR A 133 16.67 26.05 -15.12
N VAL A 134 16.20 24.84 -15.41
CA VAL A 134 16.65 24.10 -16.60
C VAL A 134 15.99 24.79 -17.81
N ALA A 135 16.71 25.73 -18.44
CA ALA A 135 16.32 26.20 -19.77
C ALA A 135 16.31 25.01 -20.74
N LYS A 136 15.49 25.04 -21.79
CA LYS A 136 15.50 24.02 -22.85
C LYS A 136 16.95 23.68 -23.17
N PRO A 137 17.35 22.39 -23.14
CA PRO A 137 18.75 22.03 -23.28
C PRO A 137 19.22 22.53 -24.64
N ASP A 138 20.02 23.59 -24.66
CA ASP A 138 20.95 23.79 -25.76
C ASP A 138 21.76 22.49 -25.84
N ALA A 139 21.82 21.93 -27.05
CA ALA A 139 22.12 20.52 -27.31
C ALA A 139 23.12 19.90 -26.32
N LEU A 140 22.64 19.01 -25.45
CA LEU A 140 23.51 18.16 -24.63
C LEU A 140 24.53 17.50 -25.57
N ALA A 141 25.82 17.51 -25.19
CA ALA A 141 26.82 16.86 -26.02
C ALA A 141 26.41 15.40 -26.29
N GLN A 142 26.64 14.90 -27.50
CA GLN A 142 26.18 13.57 -27.94
C GLN A 142 26.58 12.44 -26.96
N SER A 143 27.73 12.57 -26.30
CA SER A 143 28.20 11.68 -25.25
C SER A 143 27.26 11.62 -24.03
N PHE A 144 26.71 12.75 -23.59
CA PHE A 144 25.76 12.82 -22.47
C PHE A 144 24.43 12.13 -22.81
N LEU A 145 23.94 12.29 -24.04
CA LEU A 145 22.69 11.64 -24.47
C LEU A 145 22.79 10.12 -24.47
N LEU A 146 23.91 9.57 -24.94
CA LEU A 146 24.15 8.12 -24.91
C LEU A 146 24.26 7.58 -23.48
N GLN A 147 24.96 8.30 -22.60
CA GLN A 147 25.07 7.93 -21.18
C GLN A 147 23.72 8.01 -20.46
N LEU A 148 22.92 9.04 -20.75
CA LEU A 148 21.57 9.21 -20.21
C LEU A 148 20.66 8.05 -20.63
N LEU A 149 20.67 7.68 -21.91
CA LEU A 149 19.89 6.56 -22.43
C LEU A 149 20.29 5.24 -21.75
N ALA A 150 21.59 4.93 -21.68
CA ALA A 150 22.08 3.71 -21.05
C ALA A 150 21.75 3.66 -19.54
N ALA A 151 21.76 4.80 -18.85
CA ALA A 151 21.34 4.89 -17.47
C ALA A 151 19.82 4.67 -17.32
N GLY A 152 19.01 5.25 -18.21
CA GLY A 152 17.56 5.05 -18.25
C GLY A 152 17.16 3.59 -18.49
N GLU A 153 17.85 2.89 -19.39
CA GLU A 153 17.66 1.45 -19.62
C GLU A 153 17.95 0.63 -18.35
N ARG A 154 19.06 0.91 -17.67
CA ARG A 154 19.39 0.22 -16.40
C ARG A 154 18.38 0.50 -15.30
N MET A 155 17.90 1.74 -15.19
CA MET A 155 16.89 2.11 -14.19
C MET A 155 15.53 1.46 -14.48
N THR A 156 15.11 1.39 -15.74
CA THR A 156 13.83 0.77 -16.12
C THR A 156 13.85 -0.75 -15.97
N ALA A 157 15.01 -1.39 -16.13
CA ALA A 157 15.21 -2.81 -15.86
C ALA A 157 15.43 -3.16 -14.38
N ALA A 158 15.52 -2.16 -13.49
CA ALA A 158 15.74 -2.38 -12.07
C ALA A 158 14.53 -3.04 -11.40
N LEU A 159 14.80 -3.84 -10.37
CA LEU A 159 13.79 -4.52 -9.53
C LEU A 159 13.70 -3.92 -8.12
N THR A 160 14.67 -3.09 -7.73
CA THR A 160 14.73 -2.44 -6.40
C THR A 160 15.04 -0.95 -6.49
N ASP A 161 14.67 -0.22 -5.43
CA ASP A 161 14.89 1.23 -5.36
C ASP A 161 16.39 1.53 -5.33
N GLU A 162 17.18 0.68 -4.66
CA GLU A 162 18.64 0.77 -4.58
C GLU A 162 19.30 0.56 -5.95
N GLN A 163 18.74 -0.28 -6.81
CA GLN A 163 19.27 -0.50 -8.16
C GLN A 163 19.02 0.72 -9.07
N VAL A 164 17.84 1.35 -8.96
CA VAL A 164 17.56 2.63 -9.63
C VAL A 164 18.51 3.71 -9.14
N ALA A 165 18.60 3.87 -7.82
CA ALA A 165 19.47 4.85 -7.17
C ALA A 165 20.95 4.67 -7.57
N ARG A 166 21.45 3.44 -7.56
CA ARG A 166 22.83 3.12 -7.95
C ARG A 166 23.12 3.44 -9.41
N SER A 167 22.16 3.15 -10.30
CA SER A 167 22.27 3.46 -11.72
C SER A 167 22.32 4.98 -11.95
N ALA A 168 21.52 5.75 -11.21
CA ALA A 168 21.55 7.21 -11.25
C ALA A 168 22.85 7.79 -10.71
N VAL A 169 23.32 7.33 -9.53
CA VAL A 169 24.58 7.80 -8.92
C VAL A 169 25.78 7.49 -9.83
N SER A 170 25.88 6.27 -10.35
CA SER A 170 26.98 5.91 -11.27
C SER A 170 26.98 6.79 -12.52
N ALA A 171 25.81 7.06 -13.10
CA ALA A 171 25.69 7.92 -14.27
C ALA A 171 26.13 9.37 -13.97
N LEU A 172 25.71 9.92 -12.83
CA LEU A 172 26.13 11.25 -12.38
C LEU A 172 27.64 11.36 -12.17
N VAL A 173 28.26 10.41 -11.47
CA VAL A 173 29.70 10.41 -11.19
C VAL A 173 30.52 10.45 -12.48
N HIS A 174 30.11 9.68 -13.49
CA HIS A 174 30.81 9.64 -14.78
C HIS A 174 30.63 10.92 -15.62
N ALA A 175 29.57 11.69 -15.38
CA ALA A 175 29.14 12.76 -16.25
C ALA A 175 29.45 14.18 -15.69
N THR A 176 29.38 14.38 -14.38
CA THR A 176 29.34 15.73 -13.79
C THR A 176 30.63 16.17 -13.10
N GLY A 177 31.59 15.26 -12.88
CA GLY A 177 32.87 15.56 -12.24
C GLY A 177 32.80 15.89 -10.74
N PHE A 178 31.61 15.81 -10.13
CA PHE A 178 31.44 15.96 -8.69
C PHE A 178 32.03 14.74 -7.95
N THR A 179 32.76 15.01 -6.86
CA THR A 179 33.46 13.96 -6.10
C THR A 179 32.55 13.22 -5.13
N ASN A 180 31.48 13.87 -4.67
CA ASN A 180 30.50 13.28 -3.77
C ASN A 180 29.13 13.32 -4.42
N VAL A 181 28.54 12.14 -4.62
CA VAL A 181 27.24 11.98 -5.27
C VAL A 181 26.39 11.03 -4.45
N GLY A 182 25.14 11.39 -4.20
CA GLY A 182 24.21 10.58 -3.40
C GLY A 182 22.80 10.61 -3.95
N PHE A 183 22.14 9.45 -3.94
CA PHE A 183 20.70 9.36 -4.04
C PHE A 183 20.13 9.18 -2.63
N LEU A 184 19.42 10.19 -2.16
CA LEU A 184 18.94 10.32 -0.80
C LEU A 184 17.42 10.25 -0.78
N ARG A 185 16.82 9.73 0.30
CA ARG A 185 15.37 9.83 0.50
C ARG A 185 15.04 10.19 1.96
N PRO A 186 13.85 10.74 2.23
CA PRO A 186 13.38 10.87 3.61
C PRO A 186 13.36 9.49 4.29
N GLY A 187 13.93 9.40 5.48
CA GLY A 187 13.91 8.19 6.29
C GLY A 187 12.54 7.96 6.94
N ALA A 188 12.33 6.75 7.47
CA ALA A 188 11.09 6.37 8.15
C ALA A 188 10.80 7.18 9.44
N ARG A 189 11.84 7.77 10.03
CA ARG A 189 11.72 8.69 11.17
C ARG A 189 11.86 10.12 10.68
N GLU A 190 11.00 11.00 11.17
CA GLU A 190 11.04 12.41 10.82
C GLU A 190 12.42 13.02 11.08
N GLY A 191 12.94 13.76 10.11
CA GLY A 191 14.28 14.37 10.16
C GLY A 191 15.47 13.45 9.86
N TYR A 192 15.24 12.15 9.62
CA TYR A 192 16.26 11.21 9.13
C TYR A 192 16.29 11.15 7.60
N ILE A 193 17.45 10.85 7.05
CA ILE A 193 17.67 10.74 5.61
C ILE A 193 18.36 9.40 5.34
N ASP A 194 17.73 8.57 4.53
CA ASP A 194 18.30 7.32 4.05
C ASP A 194 19.15 7.61 2.80
N VAL A 195 20.26 6.89 2.67
CA VAL A 195 21.10 6.93 1.46
C VAL A 195 20.84 5.62 0.72
N LEU A 196 20.20 5.69 -0.45
CA LEU A 196 19.90 4.52 -1.27
C LEU A 196 21.12 4.08 -2.08
N ALA A 197 21.92 5.04 -2.54
CA ALA A 197 23.21 4.84 -3.18
C ALA A 197 24.06 6.10 -3.01
N SER A 198 25.38 5.95 -2.99
CA SER A 198 26.31 7.07 -2.96
C SER A 198 27.70 6.68 -3.47
N GLU A 199 28.42 7.66 -3.99
CA GLU A 199 29.84 7.63 -4.31
C GLU A 199 30.52 8.80 -3.58
N GLY A 200 31.74 8.61 -3.08
CA GLY A 200 32.46 9.62 -2.30
C GLY A 200 32.01 9.72 -0.84
N GLU A 201 32.33 10.85 -0.21
CA GLU A 201 32.19 11.10 1.24
C GLU A 201 30.80 11.66 1.62
N ILE A 202 29.74 10.92 1.24
CA ILE A 202 28.36 11.20 1.65
C ILE A 202 28.11 10.78 3.11
N ARG A 203 28.88 9.83 3.63
CA ARG A 203 28.88 9.43 5.05
C ARG A 203 30.29 9.42 5.61
N ASP A 204 30.43 9.74 6.90
CA ASP A 204 31.69 9.57 7.62
C ASP A 204 31.92 8.11 8.06
N ALA A 205 33.09 7.81 8.62
CA ALA A 205 33.45 6.48 9.12
C ALA A 205 32.55 5.98 10.27
N LYS A 206 31.78 6.87 10.91
CA LYS A 206 30.81 6.56 11.98
C LYS A 206 29.38 6.44 11.44
N GLY A 207 29.18 6.61 10.12
CA GLY A 207 27.89 6.53 9.44
C GLY A 207 27.08 7.82 9.46
N ASN A 208 27.62 8.93 9.99
CA ASN A 208 26.93 10.23 9.99
C ASN A 208 26.86 10.79 8.57
N LEU A 209 25.74 11.42 8.25
CA LEU A 209 25.51 11.99 6.92
C LEU A 209 26.26 13.31 6.76
N LEU A 210 27.11 13.38 5.73
CA LEU A 210 27.89 14.55 5.36
C LEU A 210 27.25 15.23 4.15
N VAL A 211 26.08 15.84 4.34
CA VAL A 211 25.37 16.59 3.28
C VAL A 211 24.75 17.85 3.85
N SER A 212 24.57 18.87 3.01
CA SER A 212 23.87 20.09 3.44
C SER A 212 22.37 19.85 3.59
N ARG A 213 21.90 19.70 4.84
CA ARG A 213 20.47 19.58 5.15
C ARG A 213 19.65 20.80 4.73
N SER A 214 20.25 21.99 4.78
CA SER A 214 19.60 23.22 4.32
C SER A 214 19.38 23.22 2.80
N LEU A 215 20.35 22.70 2.04
CA LEU A 215 20.20 22.54 0.60
C LEU A 215 19.11 21.51 0.27
N LEU A 216 19.12 20.34 0.91
CA LEU A 216 18.10 19.30 0.70
C LEU A 216 16.69 19.78 1.03
N ARG A 217 16.53 20.55 2.12
CA ARG A 217 15.23 21.12 2.50
C ARG A 217 14.70 22.07 1.42
N ARG A 218 15.55 22.96 0.89
CA ARG A 218 15.18 23.91 -0.17
C ARG A 218 14.91 23.19 -1.49
N SER A 219 15.67 22.13 -1.78
CA SER A 219 15.56 21.40 -3.04
C SER A 219 14.49 20.31 -3.05
N ARG A 220 13.46 20.43 -2.21
CA ARG A 220 12.38 19.42 -2.14
C ARG A 220 11.43 19.55 -3.34
N GLU A 221 11.25 20.76 -3.84
CA GLU A 221 10.30 21.08 -4.92
C GLU A 221 10.99 21.68 -6.15
N HIS A 222 12.21 22.18 -5.99
CA HIS A 222 12.98 22.82 -7.05
C HIS A 222 14.43 22.34 -7.04
N VAL A 223 15.12 22.48 -8.17
CA VAL A 223 16.57 22.26 -8.22
C VAL A 223 17.27 23.40 -7.49
N CYS A 224 18.21 23.06 -6.61
CA CYS A 224 19.05 24.04 -5.94
C CYS A 224 20.52 23.89 -6.32
N VAL A 225 21.20 25.01 -6.53
CA VAL A 225 22.61 25.08 -6.87
C VAL A 225 23.33 26.01 -5.90
N PHE A 226 24.55 25.66 -5.53
CA PHE A 226 25.45 26.45 -4.71
C PHE A 226 26.81 26.58 -5.40
N SER A 227 27.39 27.79 -5.35
CA SER A 227 28.74 28.09 -5.84
C SER A 227 29.46 29.02 -4.86
N GLY A 228 30.69 28.69 -4.49
CA GLY A 228 31.46 29.36 -3.42
C GLY A 228 32.12 30.70 -3.77
N GLU A 229 31.90 31.29 -4.95
CA GLU A 229 32.56 32.55 -5.33
C GLU A 229 31.82 33.78 -4.79
N ALA A 230 32.24 34.29 -3.63
CA ALA A 230 32.35 35.72 -3.26
C ALA A 230 32.50 35.86 -1.75
N ASN A 231 33.47 36.66 -1.31
CA ASN A 231 33.84 36.89 0.07
C ASN A 231 32.95 37.95 0.74
N THR A 232 31.78 37.58 1.26
CA THR A 232 30.94 38.43 2.14
C THR A 232 30.12 37.60 3.13
N ALA A 233 30.02 38.09 4.37
CA ALA A 233 29.35 37.54 5.57
C ALA A 233 27.88 37.10 5.35
N ALA A 234 27.13 36.43 6.23
CA ALA A 234 27.32 35.56 7.40
C ALA A 234 25.93 34.95 7.68
N THR A 235 25.86 33.77 8.33
CA THR A 235 24.68 33.09 8.95
C THR A 235 23.89 32.01 8.20
N LEU A 236 23.78 31.96 6.86
CA LEU A 236 22.99 30.90 6.18
C LEU A 236 23.78 29.63 5.76
N ASN A 237 25.10 29.63 5.96
CA ASN A 237 26.01 28.65 5.34
C ASN A 237 26.71 27.70 6.31
N ALA A 238 26.29 27.58 7.58
CA ALA A 238 27.05 26.83 8.57
C ALA A 238 27.33 25.37 8.17
N SER A 239 26.36 24.67 7.54
CA SER A 239 26.57 23.28 7.11
C SER A 239 27.46 23.15 5.88
N LEU A 240 27.32 24.04 4.88
CA LEU A 240 28.14 24.05 3.66
C LEU A 240 29.57 24.51 3.94
N GLN A 241 29.74 25.50 4.83
CA GLN A 241 31.05 25.96 5.31
C GLN A 241 31.72 24.94 6.21
N TYR A 242 30.97 24.27 7.11
CA TYR A 242 31.51 23.21 7.95
C TYR A 242 32.05 22.03 7.12
N LEU A 243 31.37 21.71 6.02
CA LEU A 243 31.77 20.65 5.09
C LEU A 243 32.78 21.11 4.03
N ASP A 244 33.20 22.39 4.03
CA ASP A 244 34.09 22.98 3.02
C ASP A 244 33.62 22.74 1.56
N VAL A 245 32.31 22.85 1.35
CA VAL A 245 31.68 22.66 0.03
C VAL A 245 31.99 23.86 -0.86
N GLN A 246 32.52 23.59 -2.06
CA GLN A 246 32.86 24.61 -3.06
C GLN A 246 31.72 24.81 -4.06
N GLN A 247 31.11 23.71 -4.52
CA GLN A 247 29.91 23.70 -5.33
C GLN A 247 29.00 22.56 -4.91
N ALA A 248 27.68 22.75 -5.04
CA ALA A 248 26.71 21.68 -4.83
C ALA A 248 25.50 21.83 -5.75
N VAL A 249 24.91 20.69 -6.11
CA VAL A 249 23.66 20.58 -6.84
C VAL A 249 22.76 19.61 -6.10
N SER A 250 21.49 19.98 -5.93
CA SER A 250 20.48 19.09 -5.37
C SER A 250 19.23 19.12 -6.22
N VAL A 251 18.87 17.97 -6.79
CA VAL A 251 17.72 17.79 -7.69
C VAL A 251 16.66 16.95 -7.00
N PRO A 252 15.40 17.41 -6.92
CA PRO A 252 14.31 16.59 -6.44
C PRO A 252 13.92 15.52 -7.46
N VAL A 253 13.68 14.31 -6.98
CA VAL A 253 13.17 13.19 -7.77
C VAL A 253 11.68 13.12 -7.54
N ILE A 254 10.90 13.68 -8.47
CA ILE A 254 9.44 13.79 -8.36
C ILE A 254 8.77 13.19 -9.59
N HIS A 255 7.70 12.42 -9.36
CA HIS A 255 6.80 11.97 -10.43
C HIS A 255 5.34 12.14 -10.00
N SER A 256 4.54 12.82 -10.82
CA SER A 256 3.10 13.04 -10.57
C SER A 256 2.80 13.60 -9.17
N GLY A 257 3.60 14.58 -8.71
CA GLY A 257 3.48 15.19 -7.38
C GLY A 257 4.02 14.35 -6.21
N THR A 258 4.45 13.11 -6.46
CA THR A 258 5.06 12.26 -5.43
C THR A 258 6.56 12.50 -5.38
N PHE A 259 7.07 12.86 -4.21
CA PHE A 259 8.50 13.07 -3.94
C PHE A 259 9.17 11.76 -3.52
N TYR A 260 10.15 11.30 -4.28
CA TYR A 260 10.88 10.04 -4.05
C TYR A 260 12.25 10.23 -3.39
N GLY A 261 12.81 11.44 -3.43
CA GLY A 261 14.13 11.71 -2.87
C GLY A 261 14.88 12.83 -3.58
N TRP A 262 16.18 12.91 -3.29
CA TRP A 262 17.10 13.87 -3.87
C TRP A 262 18.23 13.16 -4.58
N MET A 263 18.67 13.73 -5.70
CA MET A 263 20.00 13.50 -6.26
C MET A 263 20.89 14.65 -5.81
N TYR A 264 21.81 14.38 -4.89
CA TYR A 264 22.72 15.34 -4.27
C TYR A 264 24.12 15.16 -4.83
N LEU A 265 24.76 16.28 -5.18
CA LEU A 265 26.13 16.34 -5.69
C LEU A 265 26.86 17.46 -4.96
N ASP A 266 28.07 17.20 -4.45
CA ASP A 266 28.96 18.25 -3.96
C ASP A 266 30.45 17.98 -4.27
N CYS A 267 31.24 19.04 -4.21
CA CYS A 267 32.70 18.97 -4.24
C CYS A 267 33.26 19.79 -3.07
N ARG A 268 34.38 19.31 -2.49
CA ARG A 268 34.99 19.88 -1.27
C ARG A 268 36.48 20.15 -1.48
N GLY A 269 36.99 21.23 -0.89
CA GLY A 269 38.42 21.56 -0.89
C GLY A 269 39.03 22.04 -2.22
N GLN A 270 39.16 21.19 -3.24
CA GLN A 270 39.76 21.56 -4.54
C GLN A 270 38.69 22.05 -5.54
N ARG A 271 39.05 23.02 -6.41
CA ARG A 271 38.20 23.47 -7.54
C ARG A 271 37.89 22.27 -8.45
N GLY A 272 36.70 21.70 -8.27
CA GLY A 272 36.25 20.50 -8.97
C GLY A 272 34.77 20.59 -9.31
N ALA A 273 34.47 21.29 -10.41
CA ALA A 273 33.38 21.11 -11.38
C ALA A 273 33.26 22.42 -12.17
N THR A 274 33.43 22.36 -13.49
CA THR A 274 33.56 23.56 -14.34
C THR A 274 32.28 23.94 -15.08
N HIS A 275 31.22 23.10 -15.01
CA HIS A 275 29.98 23.27 -15.78
C HIS A 275 28.73 22.92 -14.94
N LEU A 276 28.33 23.83 -14.04
CA LEU A 276 27.13 23.65 -13.21
C LEU A 276 25.86 23.48 -14.04
N ASP A 277 25.72 24.21 -15.15
CA ASP A 277 24.52 24.16 -16.00
C ASP A 277 24.33 22.80 -16.68
N GLU A 278 25.43 22.18 -17.13
CA GLU A 278 25.41 20.83 -17.71
C GLU A 278 25.09 19.78 -16.64
N ALA A 279 25.69 19.90 -15.45
CA ALA A 279 25.45 18.99 -14.34
C ALA A 279 23.99 19.06 -13.86
N VAL A 280 23.42 20.26 -13.76
CA VAL A 280 22.00 20.48 -13.44
C VAL A 280 21.11 19.84 -14.50
N SER A 281 21.36 20.14 -15.78
CA SER A 281 20.54 19.61 -16.88
C SER A 281 20.56 18.07 -16.92
N TYR A 282 21.75 17.47 -16.77
CA TYR A 282 21.93 16.02 -16.76
C TYR A 282 21.30 15.36 -15.52
N ALA A 283 21.52 15.94 -14.32
CA ALA A 283 20.94 15.43 -13.09
C ALA A 283 19.42 15.55 -13.06
N SER A 284 18.86 16.63 -13.59
CA SER A 284 17.42 16.78 -13.78
C SER A 284 16.87 15.72 -14.74
N ALA A 285 17.51 15.47 -15.89
CA ALA A 285 17.06 14.44 -16.82
C ALA A 285 17.09 13.04 -16.19
N LEU A 286 18.18 12.67 -15.51
CA LEU A 286 18.26 11.41 -14.76
C LEU A 286 17.22 11.34 -13.63
N GLY A 287 16.95 12.45 -12.96
CA GLY A 287 15.92 12.56 -11.93
C GLY A 287 14.54 12.16 -12.46
N HIS A 288 14.19 12.56 -13.68
CA HIS A 288 12.93 12.13 -14.32
C HIS A 288 12.90 10.61 -14.58
N PHE A 289 13.98 10.03 -15.11
CA PHE A 289 14.06 8.59 -15.34
C PHE A 289 13.99 7.79 -14.03
N ALA A 290 14.70 8.25 -13.01
CA ALA A 290 14.68 7.64 -11.68
C ALA A 290 13.29 7.72 -11.06
N ALA A 291 12.62 8.89 -11.14
CA ALA A 291 11.29 9.07 -10.58
C ALA A 291 10.26 8.15 -11.26
N LEU A 292 10.31 8.01 -12.59
CA LEU A 292 9.43 7.11 -13.34
C LEU A 292 9.70 5.64 -12.98
N ALA A 293 10.96 5.23 -12.88
CA ALA A 293 11.33 3.86 -12.50
C ALA A 293 10.85 3.52 -11.07
N LEU A 294 11.07 4.42 -10.11
CA LEU A 294 10.60 4.25 -8.73
C LEU A 294 9.06 4.23 -8.64
N ALA A 295 8.37 5.06 -9.42
CA ALA A 295 6.91 5.04 -9.50
C ALA A 295 6.38 3.71 -10.04
N ASN A 296 7.02 3.16 -11.07
CA ASN A 296 6.66 1.84 -11.62
C ASN A 296 6.88 0.72 -10.61
N LEU A 297 8.01 0.71 -9.91
CA LEU A 297 8.30 -0.26 -8.85
C LEU A 297 7.27 -0.17 -7.71
N ALA A 298 6.94 1.04 -7.26
CA ALA A 298 5.93 1.25 -6.24
C ALA A 298 4.55 0.71 -6.68
N ARG A 299 4.15 0.97 -7.93
CA ARG A 299 2.90 0.46 -8.52
C ARG A 299 2.87 -1.06 -8.60
N MET A 300 3.95 -1.69 -9.08
CA MET A 300 4.04 -3.15 -9.17
C MET A 300 3.97 -3.81 -7.77
N ARG A 301 4.67 -3.25 -6.78
CA ARG A 301 4.60 -3.74 -5.39
C ARG A 301 3.20 -3.60 -4.80
N MET A 302 2.53 -2.48 -5.06
CA MET A 302 1.15 -2.27 -4.61
C MET A 302 0.20 -3.28 -5.25
N GLN A 303 0.31 -3.50 -6.55
CA GLN A 303 -0.51 -4.49 -7.26
C GLN A 303 -0.31 -5.91 -6.69
N LEU A 304 0.93 -6.34 -6.48
CA LEU A 304 1.23 -7.65 -5.88
C LEU A 304 0.64 -7.78 -4.47
N ARG A 305 0.70 -6.72 -3.65
CA ARG A 305 0.08 -6.72 -2.32
C ARG A 305 -1.44 -6.83 -2.39
N MET A 306 -2.07 -6.02 -3.23
CA MET A 306 -3.53 -6.06 -3.44
C MET A 306 -3.99 -7.45 -3.91
N ASP A 307 -3.27 -8.07 -4.84
CA ASP A 307 -3.57 -9.42 -5.33
C ASP A 307 -3.46 -10.47 -4.20
N MET A 308 -2.45 -10.36 -3.34
CA MET A 308 -2.30 -11.24 -2.18
C MET A 308 -3.43 -11.02 -1.16
N GLU A 309 -3.72 -9.77 -0.81
CA GLU A 309 -4.80 -9.42 0.12
C GLU A 309 -6.17 -9.90 -0.37
N GLN A 310 -6.45 -9.77 -1.67
CA GLN A 310 -7.68 -10.29 -2.28
C GLN A 310 -7.79 -11.81 -2.16
N ARG A 311 -6.69 -12.54 -2.40
CA ARG A 311 -6.66 -14.00 -2.25
C ARG A 311 -6.85 -14.43 -0.80
N GLU A 312 -6.18 -13.75 0.13
CA GLU A 312 -6.32 -14.03 1.56
C GLU A 312 -7.72 -13.73 2.07
N MET A 313 -8.29 -12.59 1.67
CA MET A 313 -9.65 -12.20 2.03
C MET A 313 -10.67 -13.18 1.48
N PHE A 314 -10.59 -13.55 0.20
CA PHE A 314 -11.46 -14.54 -0.40
C PHE A 314 -11.37 -15.90 0.32
N GLY A 315 -10.14 -16.40 0.54
CA GLY A 315 -9.93 -17.64 1.27
C GLY A 315 -10.42 -17.58 2.72
N GLY A 316 -10.26 -16.44 3.40
CA GLY A 316 -10.76 -16.18 4.74
C GLY A 316 -12.29 -16.19 4.80
N THR A 317 -12.96 -15.50 3.89
CA THR A 317 -14.43 -15.49 3.77
C THR A 317 -14.97 -16.89 3.49
N MET A 318 -14.34 -17.65 2.59
CA MET A 318 -14.73 -19.03 2.30
C MET A 318 -14.64 -19.92 3.53
N ARG A 319 -13.54 -19.87 4.28
CA ARG A 319 -13.39 -20.62 5.54
C ARG A 319 -14.43 -20.21 6.59
N ALA A 320 -14.75 -18.91 6.68
CA ALA A 320 -15.78 -18.43 7.60
C ALA A 320 -17.18 -18.95 7.25
N LEU A 321 -17.53 -18.99 5.95
CA LEU A 321 -18.79 -19.54 5.47
C LEU A 321 -18.90 -21.05 5.76
N ILE A 322 -17.84 -21.80 5.48
CA ILE A 322 -17.76 -23.25 5.77
C ILE A 322 -17.91 -23.49 7.27
N ALA A 323 -17.17 -22.75 8.10
CA ALA A 323 -17.25 -22.87 9.56
C ALA A 323 -18.67 -22.55 10.09
N ALA A 324 -19.39 -21.60 9.47
CA ALA A 324 -20.77 -21.30 9.84
C ALA A 324 -21.73 -22.46 9.54
N ILE A 325 -21.52 -23.19 8.44
CA ILE A 325 -22.30 -24.40 8.11
C ILE A 325 -21.97 -25.53 9.07
N ASP A 326 -20.68 -25.79 9.30
CA ASP A 326 -20.21 -26.82 10.24
C ASP A 326 -20.74 -26.58 11.67
N ALA A 327 -20.94 -25.31 12.06
CA ALA A 327 -21.56 -24.97 13.34
C ALA A 327 -23.07 -25.29 13.37
N LYS A 328 -23.76 -25.15 12.24
CA LYS A 328 -25.20 -25.44 12.11
C LYS A 328 -25.48 -26.95 12.04
N ASP A 329 -24.60 -27.68 11.36
CA ASP A 329 -24.62 -29.13 11.22
C ASP A 329 -23.38 -29.76 11.90
N PRO A 330 -23.43 -30.01 13.23
CA PRO A 330 -22.29 -30.52 14.00
C PRO A 330 -21.69 -31.83 13.47
N TYR A 331 -22.44 -32.58 12.63
CA TYR A 331 -21.96 -33.82 11.99
C TYR A 331 -20.96 -33.57 10.86
N THR A 332 -20.92 -32.34 10.33
CA THR A 332 -20.09 -31.95 9.19
C THR A 332 -18.77 -31.31 9.58
N ARG A 333 -18.40 -31.25 10.87
CA ARG A 333 -17.12 -30.63 11.27
C ARG A 333 -15.94 -31.31 10.58
N GLY A 334 -15.29 -30.57 9.67
CA GLY A 334 -14.20 -31.07 8.83
C GLY A 334 -14.62 -32.04 7.72
N HIS A 335 -15.92 -32.29 7.51
CA HIS A 335 -16.45 -33.09 6.40
C HIS A 335 -16.15 -32.41 5.07
N SER A 336 -16.48 -31.12 4.96
CA SER A 336 -16.22 -30.32 3.75
C SER A 336 -14.74 -30.34 3.36
N ASP A 337 -13.83 -30.29 4.35
CA ASP A 337 -12.39 -30.43 4.13
C ASP A 337 -12.01 -31.80 3.60
N ARG A 338 -12.54 -32.88 4.17
CA ARG A 338 -12.26 -34.26 3.71
C ARG A 338 -12.83 -34.53 2.32
N VAL A 339 -14.07 -34.11 2.03
CA VAL A 339 -14.69 -34.21 0.71
C VAL A 339 -13.87 -33.44 -0.33
N SER A 340 -13.39 -32.25 0.02
CA SER A 340 -12.45 -31.47 -0.79
C SER A 340 -11.16 -32.24 -1.11
N MET A 341 -10.56 -32.88 -0.10
CA MET A 341 -9.35 -33.69 -0.29
C MET A 341 -9.60 -34.93 -1.16
N PHE A 342 -10.69 -35.67 -0.92
CA PHE A 342 -11.06 -36.84 -1.72
C PHE A 342 -11.42 -36.48 -3.16
N SER A 343 -12.12 -35.37 -3.38
CA SER A 343 -12.45 -34.86 -4.72
C SER A 343 -11.19 -34.54 -5.52
N ALA A 344 -10.23 -33.85 -4.89
CA ALA A 344 -8.95 -33.53 -5.52
C ALA A 344 -8.11 -34.79 -5.80
N LEU A 345 -8.11 -35.76 -4.88
CA LEU A 345 -7.40 -37.03 -5.03
C LEU A 345 -7.99 -37.85 -6.19
N LEU A 346 -9.31 -37.99 -6.24
CA LEU A 346 -10.00 -38.68 -7.33
C LEU A 346 -9.71 -38.02 -8.67
N ALA A 347 -9.86 -36.70 -8.77
CA ALA A 347 -9.57 -35.95 -9.99
C ALA A 347 -8.13 -36.19 -10.49
N ARG A 348 -7.15 -36.19 -9.58
CA ARG A 348 -5.75 -36.48 -9.88
C ARG A 348 -5.56 -37.91 -10.38
N LYS A 349 -6.13 -38.90 -9.70
CA LYS A 349 -6.01 -40.33 -10.07
C LYS A 349 -6.74 -40.64 -11.38
N ALA A 350 -7.77 -39.89 -11.71
CA ALA A 350 -8.48 -39.96 -12.99
C ALA A 350 -7.75 -39.25 -14.14
N GLY A 351 -6.59 -38.61 -13.89
CA GLY A 351 -5.80 -37.93 -14.92
C GLY A 351 -6.40 -36.60 -15.39
N LEU A 352 -7.23 -35.95 -14.57
CA LEU A 352 -7.79 -34.64 -14.86
C LEU A 352 -6.75 -33.54 -14.60
N GLY A 353 -6.80 -32.46 -15.39
CA GLY A 353 -5.79 -31.39 -15.34
C GLY A 353 -5.80 -30.61 -14.02
N ASP A 354 -4.69 -29.94 -13.70
CA ASP A 354 -4.48 -29.21 -12.44
C ASP A 354 -5.59 -28.19 -12.14
N HIS A 355 -6.07 -27.48 -13.17
CA HIS A 355 -7.21 -26.56 -13.05
C HIS A 355 -8.46 -27.27 -12.53
N PHE A 356 -8.80 -28.43 -13.07
CA PHE A 356 -9.96 -29.21 -12.63
C PHE A 356 -9.77 -29.76 -11.21
N ILE A 357 -8.54 -30.17 -10.85
CA ILE A 357 -8.23 -30.63 -9.49
C ILE A 357 -8.52 -29.53 -8.47
N GLU A 358 -8.14 -28.28 -8.74
CA GLU A 358 -8.46 -27.14 -7.88
C GLU A 358 -9.96 -26.86 -7.86
N THR A 359 -10.65 -26.90 -9.00
CA THR A 359 -12.11 -26.73 -9.06
C THR A 359 -12.84 -27.83 -8.26
N ALA A 360 -12.38 -29.08 -8.32
CA ALA A 360 -12.92 -30.20 -7.53
C ALA A 360 -12.67 -30.01 -6.03
N ARG A 361 -11.47 -29.54 -5.66
CA ARG A 361 -11.15 -29.18 -4.27
C ARG A 361 -12.09 -28.10 -3.74
N THR A 362 -12.21 -26.97 -4.47
CA THR A 362 -13.10 -25.88 -4.07
C THR A 362 -14.56 -26.32 -4.03
N CYS A 363 -15.01 -27.13 -4.99
CA CYS A 363 -16.37 -27.64 -5.00
C CYS A 363 -16.66 -28.51 -3.78
N GLY A 364 -15.75 -29.41 -3.39
CA GLY A 364 -15.91 -30.23 -2.19
C GLY A 364 -16.02 -29.40 -0.90
N LEU A 365 -15.33 -28.25 -0.82
CA LEU A 365 -15.44 -27.34 0.33
C LEU A 365 -16.82 -26.69 0.47
N VAL A 366 -17.53 -26.45 -0.64
CA VAL A 366 -18.79 -25.68 -0.63
C VAL A 366 -20.02 -26.43 -1.11
N HIS A 367 -19.91 -27.72 -1.43
CA HIS A 367 -21.00 -28.53 -1.98
C HIS A 367 -22.28 -28.44 -1.12
N ASP A 368 -22.11 -28.38 0.20
CA ASP A 368 -23.17 -28.42 1.20
C ASP A 368 -23.62 -27.04 1.71
N ILE A 369 -23.15 -25.93 1.13
CA ILE A 369 -23.46 -24.57 1.64
C ILE A 369 -24.95 -24.28 1.72
N GLY A 370 -25.75 -24.91 0.87
CA GLY A 370 -27.21 -24.77 0.90
C GLY A 370 -27.88 -25.33 2.15
N LYS A 371 -27.20 -26.15 2.98
CA LYS A 371 -27.74 -26.63 4.26
C LYS A 371 -28.07 -25.48 5.22
N ILE A 372 -27.57 -24.27 4.97
CA ILE A 372 -28.02 -23.05 5.66
C ILE A 372 -29.52 -22.79 5.49
N GLY A 373 -30.15 -23.27 4.41
CA GLY A 373 -31.60 -23.19 4.18
C GLY A 373 -32.43 -24.29 4.85
N VAL A 374 -31.80 -25.36 5.38
CA VAL A 374 -32.52 -26.50 5.97
C VAL A 374 -32.87 -26.22 7.44
N PRO A 375 -34.10 -26.52 7.91
CA PRO A 375 -34.46 -26.38 9.32
C PRO A 375 -33.55 -27.19 10.26
N GLU A 376 -33.16 -26.59 11.39
CA GLU A 376 -32.25 -27.23 12.37
C GLU A 376 -32.85 -28.52 12.98
N ALA A 377 -34.17 -28.55 13.19
CA ALA A 377 -34.89 -29.73 13.67
C ALA A 377 -34.76 -30.93 12.70
N VAL A 378 -34.69 -30.68 11.39
CA VAL A 378 -34.48 -31.71 10.38
C VAL A 378 -33.01 -32.15 10.37
N LEU A 379 -32.07 -31.20 10.36
CA LEU A 379 -30.63 -31.51 10.34
C LEU A 379 -30.17 -32.31 11.58
N ARG A 380 -30.76 -32.07 12.75
CA ARG A 380 -30.34 -32.68 14.02
C ARG A 380 -31.20 -33.86 14.48
N LYS A 381 -32.15 -34.33 13.65
CA LYS A 381 -33.03 -35.44 14.02
C LYS A 381 -32.21 -36.72 14.24
N PRO A 382 -32.30 -37.39 15.41
CA PRO A 382 -31.52 -38.60 15.72
C PRO A 382 -32.09 -39.88 15.10
N SER A 383 -33.27 -39.81 14.48
CA SER A 383 -33.94 -40.92 13.79
C SER A 383 -33.97 -40.68 12.26
N ARG A 384 -34.50 -41.66 11.52
CA ARG A 384 -34.70 -41.50 10.07
C ARG A 384 -35.63 -40.31 9.80
N LEU A 385 -35.33 -39.59 8.72
CA LEU A 385 -36.17 -38.52 8.23
C LEU A 385 -37.42 -39.11 7.58
N GLU A 386 -38.55 -38.46 7.82
CA GLU A 386 -39.79 -38.67 7.08
C GLU A 386 -39.67 -38.05 5.68
N GLU A 387 -40.60 -38.39 4.78
CA GLU A 387 -40.51 -37.99 3.36
C GLU A 387 -40.59 -36.46 3.16
N ASP A 388 -41.43 -35.80 3.95
CA ASP A 388 -41.59 -34.34 4.00
C ASP A 388 -40.36 -33.63 4.58
N GLU A 389 -39.74 -34.21 5.61
CA GLU A 389 -38.48 -33.73 6.18
C GLU A 389 -37.32 -33.88 5.18
N PHE A 390 -37.26 -35.01 4.47
CA PHE A 390 -36.25 -35.26 3.45
C PHE A 390 -36.40 -34.32 2.25
N ALA A 391 -37.61 -33.83 1.96
CA ALA A 391 -37.83 -32.82 0.94
C ALA A 391 -37.08 -31.51 1.22
N PHE A 392 -36.91 -31.11 2.50
CA PHE A 392 -36.07 -29.96 2.86
C PHE A 392 -34.59 -30.22 2.58
N ILE A 393 -34.10 -31.44 2.83
CA ILE A 393 -32.72 -31.81 2.50
C ILE A 393 -32.48 -31.73 1.00
N LYS A 394 -33.42 -32.23 0.17
CA LYS A 394 -33.29 -32.22 -1.30
C LYS A 394 -33.17 -30.82 -1.91
N GLN A 395 -33.53 -29.76 -1.19
CA GLN A 395 -33.45 -28.38 -1.67
C GLN A 395 -32.05 -27.77 -1.55
N HIS A 396 -31.16 -28.31 -0.70
CA HIS A 396 -29.88 -27.68 -0.45
C HIS A 396 -28.96 -27.54 -1.69
N PRO A 397 -28.98 -28.41 -2.72
CA PRO A 397 -28.17 -28.19 -3.91
C PRO A 397 -28.60 -26.92 -4.67
N ASP A 398 -29.91 -26.67 -4.78
CA ASP A 398 -30.45 -25.47 -5.42
C ASP A 398 -30.22 -24.20 -4.59
N VAL A 399 -30.40 -24.29 -3.26
CA VAL A 399 -30.08 -23.18 -2.34
C VAL A 399 -28.59 -22.85 -2.39
N GLY A 400 -27.72 -23.87 -2.41
CA GLY A 400 -26.29 -23.69 -2.51
C GLY A 400 -25.89 -23.03 -3.83
N HIS A 401 -26.48 -23.47 -4.94
CA HIS A 401 -26.30 -22.80 -6.23
C HIS A 401 -26.73 -21.32 -6.19
N ALA A 402 -27.90 -21.02 -5.62
CA ALA A 402 -28.42 -19.66 -5.52
C ALA A 402 -27.54 -18.74 -4.64
N ILE A 403 -26.93 -19.27 -3.58
CA ILE A 403 -25.99 -18.53 -2.73
C ILE A 403 -24.69 -18.21 -3.50
N LEU A 404 -24.16 -19.20 -4.22
CA LEU A 404 -22.83 -19.09 -4.84
C LEU A 404 -22.85 -18.43 -6.23
N MET A 405 -23.98 -18.41 -6.93
CA MET A 405 -24.05 -17.94 -8.33
C MET A 405 -23.66 -16.46 -8.50
N GLY A 406 -23.75 -15.66 -7.44
CA GLY A 406 -23.32 -14.25 -7.44
C GLY A 406 -21.82 -14.04 -7.33
N ILE A 407 -21.02 -15.09 -7.11
CA ILE A 407 -19.57 -15.02 -6.89
C ILE A 407 -18.87 -15.49 -8.18
N PRO A 408 -18.28 -14.58 -8.99
CA PRO A 408 -17.67 -14.94 -10.27
C PRO A 408 -16.60 -16.03 -10.18
N GLN A 409 -15.80 -16.01 -9.11
CA GLN A 409 -14.72 -16.97 -8.84
C GLN A 409 -15.22 -18.40 -8.59
N LEU A 410 -16.50 -18.57 -8.23
CA LEU A 410 -17.11 -19.88 -7.92
C LEU A 410 -17.99 -20.40 -9.05
N ARG A 411 -18.03 -19.72 -10.19
CA ARG A 411 -18.91 -20.09 -11.32
C ARG A 411 -18.70 -21.53 -11.79
N GLU A 412 -17.45 -22.00 -11.80
CA GLU A 412 -17.10 -23.34 -12.26
C GLU A 412 -17.51 -24.44 -11.28
N VAL A 413 -17.68 -24.13 -9.98
CA VAL A 413 -18.09 -25.14 -8.99
C VAL A 413 -19.61 -25.37 -8.98
N LEU A 414 -20.39 -24.43 -9.52
CA LEU A 414 -21.85 -24.46 -9.47
C LEU A 414 -22.49 -25.77 -9.99
N PRO A 415 -22.02 -26.37 -11.10
CA PRO A 415 -22.57 -27.66 -11.55
C PRO A 415 -22.34 -28.78 -10.53
N GLY A 416 -21.16 -28.83 -9.90
CA GLY A 416 -20.85 -29.83 -8.88
C GLY A 416 -21.69 -29.65 -7.63
N VAL A 417 -21.80 -28.41 -7.12
CA VAL A 417 -22.66 -28.06 -5.98
C VAL A 417 -24.11 -28.49 -6.24
N ARG A 418 -24.62 -28.28 -7.45
CA ARG A 418 -26.03 -28.56 -7.76
C ARG A 418 -26.31 -30.03 -8.07
N GLN A 419 -25.31 -30.80 -8.49
CA GLN A 419 -25.47 -32.15 -9.04
C GLN A 419 -24.78 -33.26 -8.22
N HIS A 420 -24.13 -32.96 -7.10
CA HIS A 420 -23.40 -33.98 -6.31
C HIS A 420 -24.29 -35.09 -5.71
N HIS A 421 -25.62 -34.91 -5.72
CA HIS A 421 -26.60 -35.94 -5.35
C HIS A 421 -27.33 -36.56 -6.54
N GLU A 422 -26.94 -36.22 -7.77
CA GLU A 422 -27.37 -36.97 -8.95
C GLU A 422 -26.73 -38.36 -8.95
N ARG A 423 -27.46 -39.32 -9.50
CA ARG A 423 -27.03 -40.73 -9.54
C ARG A 423 -26.86 -41.16 -10.97
N TRP A 424 -25.86 -41.99 -11.24
CA TRP A 424 -25.59 -42.48 -12.60
C TRP A 424 -26.82 -43.14 -13.25
N ASP A 425 -27.66 -43.81 -12.46
CA ASP A 425 -28.92 -44.46 -12.86
C ASP A 425 -30.13 -43.51 -13.05
N GLY A 426 -29.94 -42.20 -12.90
CA GLY A 426 -31.02 -41.21 -13.04
C GLY A 426 -32.01 -41.18 -11.87
N LYS A 427 -31.72 -41.84 -10.74
CA LYS A 427 -32.61 -41.82 -9.55
C LYS A 427 -32.22 -40.77 -8.51
N GLY A 428 -31.28 -39.89 -8.85
CA GLY A 428 -30.78 -38.83 -7.99
C GLY A 428 -31.68 -37.61 -7.95
N TYR A 429 -31.17 -36.53 -7.36
CA TYR A 429 -31.86 -35.25 -7.25
C TYR A 429 -30.85 -34.09 -7.37
N PRO A 430 -31.28 -32.86 -7.73
CA PRO A 430 -32.66 -32.39 -7.87
C PRO A 430 -33.34 -32.66 -9.22
N PHE A 431 -32.60 -33.06 -10.26
CA PHE A 431 -33.11 -33.14 -11.63
C PHE A 431 -33.30 -34.55 -12.16
N ALA A 432 -32.79 -35.57 -11.46
CA ALA A 432 -32.81 -36.96 -11.91
C ALA A 432 -32.02 -37.16 -13.22
N LEU A 433 -30.84 -36.53 -13.31
CA LEU A 433 -29.92 -36.69 -14.44
C LEU A 433 -29.25 -38.06 -14.40
N GLY A 434 -29.09 -38.70 -15.56
CA GLY A 434 -28.45 -40.00 -15.69
C GLY A 434 -27.18 -39.94 -16.56
N GLY A 435 -26.22 -40.82 -16.25
CA GLY A 435 -25.00 -40.97 -17.03
C GLY A 435 -24.22 -39.66 -17.23
N ASP A 436 -23.86 -39.39 -18.49
CA ASP A 436 -23.07 -38.22 -18.88
C ASP A 436 -23.82 -36.88 -18.85
N GLN A 437 -25.13 -36.88 -18.55
CA GLN A 437 -25.86 -35.64 -18.29
C GLN A 437 -25.40 -34.98 -16.98
N ILE A 438 -24.83 -35.77 -16.07
CA ILE A 438 -24.23 -35.28 -14.83
C ILE A 438 -22.85 -34.71 -15.16
N SER A 439 -22.57 -33.48 -14.71
CA SER A 439 -21.24 -32.90 -14.87
C SER A 439 -20.19 -33.81 -14.24
N ILE A 440 -19.01 -33.89 -14.86
CA ILE A 440 -17.89 -34.65 -14.29
C ILE A 440 -17.56 -34.18 -12.87
N LEU A 441 -17.74 -32.88 -12.58
CA LEU A 441 -17.58 -32.33 -11.25
C LEU A 441 -18.60 -32.90 -10.25
N GLY A 442 -19.88 -32.96 -10.61
CA GLY A 442 -20.92 -33.60 -9.78
C GLY A 442 -20.64 -35.07 -9.52
N ARG A 443 -20.16 -35.81 -10.53
CA ARG A 443 -19.78 -37.22 -10.39
C ARG A 443 -18.60 -37.43 -9.43
N VAL A 444 -17.56 -36.59 -9.55
CA VAL A 444 -16.38 -36.65 -8.67
C VAL A 444 -16.76 -36.32 -7.22
N VAL A 445 -17.48 -35.22 -7.01
CA VAL A 445 -17.86 -34.76 -5.67
C VAL A 445 -18.86 -35.72 -5.02
N GLY A 446 -19.81 -36.29 -5.78
CA GLY A 446 -20.75 -37.27 -5.25
C GLY A 446 -20.10 -38.55 -4.74
N ILE A 447 -19.04 -39.05 -5.42
CA ILE A 447 -18.25 -40.19 -4.92
C ILE A 447 -17.50 -39.81 -3.63
N ALA A 448 -16.87 -38.63 -3.62
CA ALA A 448 -16.11 -38.15 -2.47
C ALA A 448 -16.99 -37.93 -1.22
N ASP A 449 -18.16 -37.30 -1.38
CA ASP A 449 -19.15 -37.10 -0.31
C ASP A 449 -19.66 -38.45 0.23
N ALA A 450 -20.08 -39.36 -0.66
CA ALA A 450 -20.56 -40.68 -0.25
C ALA A 450 -19.49 -41.49 0.49
N PHE A 451 -18.23 -41.41 0.05
CA PHE A 451 -17.11 -42.05 0.74
C PHE A 451 -16.93 -41.49 2.15
N ASP A 452 -16.81 -40.17 2.30
CA ASP A 452 -16.65 -39.56 3.63
C ASP A 452 -17.82 -39.85 4.56
N ALA A 453 -19.04 -39.81 4.02
CA ALA A 453 -20.27 -40.13 4.73
C ALA A 453 -20.29 -41.58 5.26
N MET A 454 -19.68 -42.53 4.54
CA MET A 454 -19.61 -43.94 4.95
C MET A 454 -18.45 -44.23 5.92
N THR A 455 -17.34 -43.49 5.81
CA THR A 455 -16.16 -43.65 6.69
C THR A 455 -16.22 -42.81 7.96
N SER A 456 -17.16 -41.88 8.08
CA SER A 456 -17.35 -41.04 9.27
C SER A 456 -18.43 -41.59 10.20
N ALA A 457 -18.24 -41.46 11.51
CA ALA A 457 -19.25 -41.84 12.50
C ALA A 457 -20.43 -40.85 12.50
N ARG A 458 -21.66 -41.37 12.55
CA ARG A 458 -22.91 -40.58 12.65
C ARG A 458 -23.74 -41.05 13.85
N PHE A 459 -24.67 -40.23 14.33
CA PHE A 459 -25.46 -40.51 15.55
C PHE A 459 -26.18 -41.89 15.53
N TYR A 460 -26.55 -42.35 14.33
CA TYR A 460 -27.28 -43.59 14.09
C TYR A 460 -26.43 -44.71 13.46
N ARG A 461 -25.13 -44.48 13.19
CA ARG A 461 -24.28 -45.48 12.51
C ARG A 461 -22.78 -45.32 12.84
N PRO A 462 -22.07 -46.40 13.22
CA PRO A 462 -20.62 -46.36 13.35
C PRO A 462 -19.93 -46.18 11.99
N ALA A 463 -18.73 -45.61 12.01
CA ALA A 463 -17.83 -45.54 10.86
C ALA A 463 -17.52 -46.95 10.31
N ARG A 464 -17.51 -47.11 8.98
CA ARG A 464 -17.07 -48.36 8.33
C ARG A 464 -15.57 -48.34 8.07
N GLN A 465 -14.98 -49.52 7.93
CA GLN A 465 -13.58 -49.64 7.52
C GLN A 465 -13.39 -49.17 6.08
N VAL A 466 -12.27 -48.48 5.79
CA VAL A 466 -11.98 -47.93 4.45
C VAL A 466 -12.13 -48.95 3.34
N GLN A 467 -11.59 -50.16 3.52
CA GLN A 467 -11.69 -51.21 2.50
C GLN A 467 -13.14 -51.60 2.19
N GLU A 468 -13.99 -51.75 3.21
CA GLU A 468 -15.41 -52.06 3.01
C GLU A 468 -16.16 -50.95 2.26
N VAL A 469 -15.74 -49.69 2.43
CA VAL A 469 -16.33 -48.56 1.71
C VAL A 469 -15.87 -48.55 0.25
N LEU A 470 -14.60 -48.86 -0.02
CA LEU A 470 -14.10 -48.99 -1.40
C LEU A 470 -14.80 -50.12 -2.15
N ASP A 471 -15.02 -51.26 -1.49
CA ASP A 471 -15.77 -52.38 -2.05
C ASP A 471 -17.23 -51.98 -2.36
N GLU A 472 -17.86 -51.17 -1.50
CA GLU A 472 -19.20 -50.64 -1.72
C GLU A 472 -19.26 -49.62 -2.87
N VAL A 473 -18.26 -48.75 -3.01
CA VAL A 473 -18.13 -47.82 -4.15
C VAL A 473 -18.00 -48.61 -5.45
N ALA A 474 -17.16 -49.65 -5.48
CA ALA A 474 -17.03 -50.54 -6.64
C ALA A 474 -18.33 -51.28 -6.96
N ARG A 475 -19.04 -51.79 -5.95
CA ARG A 475 -20.34 -52.47 -6.11
C ARG A 475 -21.41 -51.53 -6.69
N CYS A 476 -21.34 -50.24 -6.40
CA CYS A 476 -22.29 -49.23 -6.87
C CYS A 476 -21.92 -48.58 -8.21
N ALA A 477 -20.82 -49.01 -8.85
CA ALA A 477 -20.41 -48.57 -10.18
C ALA A 477 -21.53 -48.86 -11.21
N GLY A 478 -21.84 -47.86 -12.06
CA GLY A 478 -22.89 -47.97 -13.07
C GLY A 478 -24.32 -47.89 -12.55
N THR A 479 -24.52 -47.70 -11.23
CA THR A 479 -25.84 -47.44 -10.64
C THR A 479 -25.86 -46.13 -9.85
N HIS A 480 -25.18 -46.07 -8.70
CA HIS A 480 -25.05 -44.82 -7.96
C HIS A 480 -23.98 -43.94 -8.62
N PHE A 481 -22.84 -44.53 -8.94
CA PHE A 481 -21.64 -43.80 -9.34
C PHE A 481 -21.27 -44.07 -10.80
N ASP A 482 -20.60 -43.10 -11.40
CA ASP A 482 -19.94 -43.25 -12.69
C ASP A 482 -19.00 -44.48 -12.64
N PRO A 483 -19.13 -45.43 -13.58
CA PRO A 483 -18.38 -46.68 -13.51
C PRO A 483 -16.87 -46.50 -13.66
N GLU A 484 -16.40 -45.53 -14.46
CA GLU A 484 -14.97 -45.28 -14.63
C GLU A 484 -14.39 -44.58 -13.40
N LEU A 485 -15.06 -43.54 -12.91
CA LEU A 485 -14.60 -42.82 -11.71
C LEU A 485 -14.67 -43.70 -10.46
N ALA A 486 -15.70 -44.53 -10.30
CA ALA A 486 -15.81 -45.47 -9.19
C ALA A 486 -14.68 -46.52 -9.24
N ARG A 487 -14.34 -47.03 -10.42
CA ARG A 487 -13.21 -47.94 -10.62
C ARG A 487 -11.88 -47.30 -10.24
N VAL A 488 -11.66 -46.05 -10.68
CA VAL A 488 -10.46 -45.28 -10.31
C VAL A 488 -10.39 -45.07 -8.80
N PHE A 489 -11.51 -44.66 -8.18
CA PHE A 489 -11.56 -44.38 -6.74
C PHE A 489 -11.35 -45.64 -5.89
N ALA A 490 -12.00 -46.75 -6.25
CA ALA A 490 -11.85 -48.03 -5.56
C ALA A 490 -10.44 -48.62 -5.65
N ALA A 491 -9.67 -48.26 -6.69
CA ALA A 491 -8.29 -48.69 -6.87
C ALA A 491 -7.27 -47.84 -6.09
N ILE A 492 -7.68 -46.78 -5.40
CA ILE A 492 -6.78 -45.94 -4.60
C ILE A 492 -6.29 -46.76 -3.39
N PRO A 493 -4.96 -46.85 -3.15
CA PRO A 493 -4.43 -47.59 -2.01
C PRO A 493 -4.97 -47.05 -0.68
N VAL A 494 -5.36 -47.96 0.23
CA VAL A 494 -5.83 -47.60 1.58
C VAL A 494 -4.84 -46.71 2.32
N ALA A 495 -3.53 -46.90 2.10
CA ALA A 495 -2.48 -46.07 2.70
C ALA A 495 -2.55 -44.58 2.30
N GLU A 496 -3.10 -44.26 1.12
CA GLU A 496 -3.29 -42.87 0.67
C GLU A 496 -4.58 -42.25 1.24
N LEU A 497 -5.59 -43.08 1.54
CA LEU A 497 -6.90 -42.64 2.05
C LEU A 497 -6.96 -42.57 3.58
N ALA A 498 -6.32 -43.52 4.28
CA ALA A 498 -6.39 -43.65 5.73
C ALA A 498 -5.96 -42.38 6.50
N PRO A 499 -4.93 -41.62 6.08
CA PRO A 499 -4.56 -40.37 6.75
C PRO A 499 -5.61 -39.25 6.61
N LEU A 500 -6.52 -39.36 5.63
CA LEU A 500 -7.50 -38.34 5.28
C LEU A 500 -8.85 -38.56 5.96
N VAL A 501 -9.11 -39.78 6.45
CA VAL A 501 -10.36 -40.13 7.14
C VAL A 501 -10.36 -39.58 8.56
N ALA A 502 -11.53 -39.17 9.06
CA ALA A 502 -11.67 -38.70 10.43
C ALA A 502 -11.21 -39.76 11.45
N PRO A 503 -10.49 -39.39 12.53
CA PRO A 503 -10.16 -40.33 13.58
C PRO A 503 -11.43 -40.90 14.22
N PRO A 504 -11.42 -42.17 14.68
CA PRO A 504 -12.59 -42.79 15.29
C PRO A 504 -13.01 -41.99 16.52
N VAL A 505 -14.24 -41.46 16.48
CA VAL A 505 -14.83 -40.76 17.62
C VAL A 505 -15.31 -41.82 18.62
N SER A 506 -14.69 -41.86 19.81
CA SER A 506 -15.21 -42.67 20.93
C SER A 506 -16.60 -42.13 21.29
N PRO A 507 -17.63 -42.98 21.52
CA PRO A 507 -18.98 -42.52 21.83
C PRO A 507 -19.01 -41.88 23.22
N THR A 508 -18.64 -40.60 23.31
CA THR A 508 -18.83 -39.81 24.52
C THR A 508 -20.24 -39.24 24.50
N ASP A 509 -21.08 -39.86 25.33
CA ASP A 509 -22.35 -39.39 25.92
C ASP A 509 -22.97 -38.11 25.32
N PRO A 510 -24.14 -38.20 24.64
CA PRO A 510 -24.82 -37.03 24.07
C PRO A 510 -25.24 -35.98 25.10
N ALA A 511 -25.15 -36.26 26.42
CA ALA A 511 -25.41 -35.29 27.48
C ALA A 511 -24.26 -34.29 27.74
N ALA A 512 -23.05 -34.50 27.22
CA ALA A 512 -21.87 -33.69 27.58
C ALA A 512 -21.73 -32.36 26.81
N VAL A 513 -22.48 -32.14 25.70
CA VAL A 513 -22.35 -30.96 24.84
C VAL A 513 -23.13 -29.73 25.37
N LEU A 514 -23.94 -29.88 26.42
CA LEU A 514 -24.77 -28.79 26.97
C LEU A 514 -24.16 -27.98 28.12
N LYS A 515 -22.88 -28.18 28.47
CA LYS A 515 -22.21 -27.27 29.42
C LYS A 515 -21.59 -26.08 28.68
N LYS A 516 -22.34 -24.97 28.64
CA LYS A 516 -21.80 -23.62 28.36
C LYS A 516 -20.61 -23.33 29.28
N PRO A 517 -19.50 -22.74 28.81
CA PRO A 517 -18.55 -22.11 29.72
C PRO A 517 -19.18 -20.84 30.30
N ALA A 518 -18.92 -20.61 31.58
CA ALA A 518 -19.33 -19.44 32.36
C ALA A 518 -18.55 -18.19 31.96
#